data_AF-A0A3T0W4A5-F1
#
_entry.id   AF-A0A3T0W4A5-F1
#
_cell.length_a   1.000
_cell.length_b   1.000
_cell.length_c   1.000
_cell.angle_alpha   90.00
_cell.angle_beta   90.00
_cell.angle_gamma   90.00
#
_symmetry.space_group_name_H-M   'P 1'
#
loop_
_entity.id
_entity.type
_entity.pdbx_description
1 polymer ?
#
loop_
_entity_poly.entity_id
_entity_poly.type
_entity_poly.pdbx_seq_one_letter_code
_entity_poly.pdbx_strand_id
1 'polypeptide(L)' 'MKLTAEQFNEQYSVGSGFIYQSVMTFRDGEAVKTASDAWTMCSGEVVVKLQGKSGCFSVDHLTYTGK' A
#
# COMPACT_ATOMS: atom_id res chain seq x y z
N MET A 1 -8.71 -12.70 -6.41
CA MET A 1 -7.51 -12.51 -7.26
C MET A 1 -6.58 -11.59 -6.50
N LYS A 2 -5.34 -12.02 -6.21
CA LYS A 2 -4.36 -11.14 -5.55
C LYS A 2 -3.89 -10.10 -6.57
N LEU A 3 -3.97 -8.82 -6.20
CA LEU A 3 -3.45 -7.73 -7.03
C LEU A 3 -1.93 -7.91 -7.18
N THR A 4 -1.38 -7.83 -8.40
CA THR A 4 0.07 -7.87 -8.59
C THR A 4 0.70 -6.49 -8.35
N ALA A 5 2.02 -6.46 -8.13
CA ALA A 5 2.76 -5.20 -8.00
C ALA A 5 2.61 -4.32 -9.24
N GLU A 6 2.66 -4.92 -10.43
CA GLU A 6 2.47 -4.22 -11.70
C GLU A 6 1.07 -3.60 -11.78
N GLN A 7 0.02 -4.36 -11.49
CA GLN A 7 -1.36 -3.85 -11.48
C GLN A 7 -1.58 -2.75 -10.44
N PHE A 8 -0.86 -2.80 -9.31
CA PHE A 8 -0.88 -1.73 -8.32
C PHE A 8 -0.23 -0.46 -8.88
N ASN A 9 0.96 -0.58 -9.48
CA ASN A 9 1.72 0.55 -9.99
C ASN A 9 1.07 1.19 -11.22
N GLU A 10 0.38 0.42 -12.07
CA GLU A 10 -0.42 0.94 -13.18
C GLU A 10 -1.60 1.78 -12.71
N GLN A 11 -2.21 1.42 -11.57
CA GLN A 11 -3.34 2.16 -11.00
C GLN A 11 -2.91 3.32 -10.10
N TYR A 12 -1.79 3.19 -9.40
CA TYR A 12 -1.36 4.10 -8.36
C TYR A 12 0.12 4.45 -8.50
N SER A 13 0.40 5.67 -8.92
CA SER A 13 1.77 6.19 -8.95
C SER A 13 2.31 6.48 -7.55
N VAL A 14 3.63 6.55 -7.43
CA VAL A 14 4.31 6.98 -6.20
C VAL A 14 3.82 8.37 -5.77
N GLY A 15 3.47 8.52 -4.49
CA GLY A 15 2.88 9.73 -3.92
C GLY A 15 1.35 9.70 -3.81
N SER A 16 0.71 8.65 -4.33
CA SER A 16 -0.72 8.39 -4.17
C SER A 16 -1.08 8.25 -2.68
N GLY A 17 -2.23 8.81 -2.30
CA GLY A 17 -2.74 8.79 -0.93
C GLY A 17 -3.53 7.51 -0.62
N PHE A 18 -3.24 6.91 0.53
CA PHE A 18 -3.92 5.72 1.04
C PHE A 18 -4.23 5.88 2.53
N ILE A 19 -5.21 5.12 3.02
CA ILE A 19 -5.42 4.88 4.43
C ILE A 19 -4.80 3.53 4.74
N TYR A 20 -3.76 3.51 5.57
CA TYR A 20 -3.15 2.30 6.08
C TYR A 20 -3.87 1.81 7.33
N GLN A 21 -4.37 0.58 7.29
CA GLN A 21 -5.03 -0.08 8.41
C GLN A 21 -4.18 -1.24 8.89
N SER A 22 -3.43 -1.05 9.98
CA SER A 22 -2.60 -2.13 10.54
C SER A 22 -3.42 -3.33 10.99
N VAL A 23 -4.69 -3.10 11.35
CA VAL A 23 -5.66 -4.14 11.71
C VAL A 23 -6.93 -3.85 10.93
N MET A 24 -7.29 -4.71 9.98
CA MET A 24 -8.50 -4.57 9.12
C MET A 24 -9.81 -4.40 9.93
N THR A 25 -9.80 -4.79 11.20
CA THR A 25 -10.95 -4.72 12.10
C THR A 25 -11.15 -3.33 12.73
N PHE A 26 -10.13 -2.47 12.73
CA PHE A 26 -10.20 -1.14 13.31
C PHE A 26 -10.36 -0.08 12.22
N ARG A 27 -11.36 0.79 12.38
CA ARG A 27 -11.62 1.92 11.47
C ARG A 27 -10.63 3.08 11.61
N ASP A 28 -9.72 3.01 12.57
CA ASP A 28 -8.65 3.99 12.77
C ASP A 28 -7.50 3.65 11.82
N GLY A 29 -7.60 4.18 10.61
CA GLY A 29 -6.56 4.04 9.60
C GLY A 29 -5.76 5.34 9.49
N GLU A 30 -4.45 5.22 9.28
CA GLU A 30 -3.56 6.37 9.16
C GLU A 30 -3.48 6.81 7.69
N ALA A 31 -3.67 8.10 7.44
CA ALA A 31 -3.47 8.67 6.11
C ALA A 31 -1.98 8.69 5.77
N VAL A 32 -1.62 7.90 4.76
CA VAL A 32 -0.24 7.67 4.30
C VAL A 32 -0.15 7.94 2.80
N LYS A 33 1.07 8.06 2.30
CA LYS A 33 1.35 8.14 0.86
C LYS A 33 2.36 7.09 0.47
N THR A 34 2.27 6.58 -0.75
CA THR A 34 3.31 5.71 -1.28
C THR A 34 4.62 6.48 -1.44
N ALA A 35 5.72 5.91 -0.95
CA ALA A 35 7.08 6.44 -1.06
C ALA A 35 7.89 5.74 -2.16
N SER A 36 7.39 4.63 -2.69
CA SER A 36 7.99 3.89 -3.79
C SER A 36 6.90 3.18 -4.58
N ASP A 37 7.27 2.62 -5.72
CA ASP A 37 6.47 1.62 -6.42
C ASP A 37 6.29 0.38 -5.52
N ALA A 38 5.20 -0.35 -5.72
CA ALA A 38 4.97 -1.64 -5.11
C ALA A 38 5.86 -2.70 -5.77
N TRP A 39 6.25 -3.70 -4.98
CA TRP A 39 7.01 -4.86 -5.46
C TRP A 39 6.51 -6.13 -4.79
N THR A 40 6.73 -7.26 -5.46
CA THR A 40 6.40 -8.57 -4.93
C THR A 40 7.57 -9.10 -4.10
N MET A 41 7.31 -9.48 -2.86
CA MET A 41 8.26 -10.18 -2.01
C MET A 41 8.45 -11.64 -2.46
N CYS A 42 9.54 -12.28 -2.03
CA CYS A 42 9.76 -13.71 -2.29
C CYS A 42 8.64 -14.63 -1.75
N SER A 43 7.85 -14.15 -0.77
CA SER A 43 6.65 -14.83 -0.26
C SER A 43 5.44 -14.75 -1.20
N GLY A 44 5.52 -13.97 -2.28
CA GLY A 44 4.41 -13.70 -3.20
C GLY A 44 3.46 -12.59 -2.71
N GLU A 45 3.78 -11.91 -1.62
CA GLU A 45 3.03 -10.75 -1.14
C GLU A 45 3.46 -9.47 -1.86
N VAL A 46 2.50 -8.61 -2.17
CA VAL A 46 2.76 -7.31 -2.79
C VAL A 46 2.82 -6.26 -1.70
N VAL A 47 3.95 -5.57 -1.62
CA VAL A 47 4.24 -4.58 -0.60
C VAL A 47 4.68 -3.27 -1.23
N VAL A 48 4.52 -2.18 -0.49
CA VAL A 48 4.94 -0.83 -0.90
C VAL A 48 5.57 -0.09 0.27
N LYS A 49 6.44 0.90 -0.01
CA LYS A 49 6.91 1.82 1.04
C LYS A 49 5.92 2.94 1.23
N LEU A 50 5.78 3.37 2.48
CA LEU A 50 4.94 4.51 2.85
C LEU A 50 5.82 5.67 3.33
N GLN A 51 5.46 6.90 2.96
CA GLN A 51 6.17 8.08 3.42
C GLN A 51 6.03 8.23 4.95
N GLY A 52 7.14 8.52 5.62
CA GLY A 52 7.18 8.68 7.08
C GLY A 52 7.13 7.38 7.88
N LYS A 53 7.05 6.21 7.22
CA LYS A 53 7.13 4.90 7.89
C LYS A 53 8.36 4.12 7.48
N SER A 54 8.98 3.45 8.45
CA SER A 54 10.08 2.52 8.21
C SER A 54 9.51 1.13 7.96
N GLY A 55 9.86 0.54 6.81
CA GLY A 55 9.46 -0.81 6.44
C GLY A 55 8.76 -0.88 5.08
N CYS A 56 8.13 -2.02 4.84
CA CYS A 56 7.29 -2.31 3.68
C CYS A 56 5.92 -2.76 4.20
N PHE A 57 4.86 -2.30 3.54
CA PHE A 57 3.49 -2.52 3.97
C PHE A 57 2.73 -3.21 2.85
N SER A 58 2.01 -4.28 3.20
CA SER A 58 1.21 -5.02 2.23
C SER A 58 0.11 -4.13 1.67
N VAL A 59 -0.03 -4.15 0.34
CA VAL A 59 -1.04 -3.32 -0.35
C VAL A 59 -2.48 -3.70 0.02
N ASP A 60 -2.68 -4.92 0.55
CA ASP A 60 -3.96 -5.41 1.07
C ASP A 60 -4.47 -4.61 2.29
N HIS A 61 -3.54 -4.00 3.04
CA HIS A 61 -3.85 -3.15 4.20
C HIS A 61 -4.02 -1.66 3.82
N LEU A 62 -3.95 -1.34 2.52
CA LEU A 62 -4.07 0.01 2.00
C LEU A 62 -5.42 0.19 1.32
N THR A 63 -6.21 1.13 1.85
CA THR A 63 -7.43 1.58 1.18
C THR A 63 -7.13 2.87 0.44
N TYR A 64 -7.26 2.86 -0.89
CA TYR A 64 -7.08 4.08 -1.69
C TYR A 64 -8.10 5.13 -1.27
N THR A 65 -7.64 6.33 -0.90
CA THR A 65 -8.55 7.37 -0.38
C THR A 65 -9.17 8.20 -1.49
N GLY A 66 -8.64 8.13 -2.72
CA GLY A 66 -8.95 9.08 -3.76
C GLY A 66 -8.49 10.49 -3.38
N LYS A 67 -7.92 11.22 -4.32
CA LYS A 67 -7.88 12.68 -4.24
C LYS A 67 -8.50 13.24 -5.49
#